data_AF-A0AA39UBS9-F1
#
_entry.id   AF-A0AA39UBS9-F1
#
_cell.length_a   1.000
_cell.length_b   1.000
_cell.length_c   1.000
_cell.angle_alpha   90.00
_cell.angle_beta   90.00
_cell.angle_gamma   90.00
#
_symmetry.space_group_name_H-M   'P 1'
#
loop_
_entity.id
_entity.type
_entity.pdbx_description
1 polymer ?
#
loop_
_entity_poly.entity_id
_entity_poly.type
_entity_poly.pdbx_seq_one_letter_code
_entity_poly.pdbx_strand_id
1 'polypeptide(L)' 'MPSSEKDLEVNVLKSLEEVDIIKMRWFMDAYQKGLNGVQAAWAVTKYRGHRLIPETILRDLDNSQIH' A
#
# COMPACT_ATOMS: atom_id res chain seq x y z
N MET A 1 15.76 -6.32 -22.34
CA MET A 1 14.57 -6.92 -22.98
C MET A 1 13.41 -6.69 -22.01
N PRO A 2 12.32 -6.00 -22.40
CA PRO A 2 11.13 -5.97 -21.56
C PRO A 2 10.60 -7.41 -21.42
N SER A 3 10.14 -7.75 -20.21
CA SER A 3 9.55 -9.05 -19.87
C SER A 3 8.38 -9.36 -20.81
N SER A 4 8.18 -10.63 -21.19
CA SER A 4 7.00 -10.99 -21.99
C SER A 4 5.72 -10.81 -21.17
N GLU A 5 4.58 -10.59 -21.82
CA GLU A 5 3.29 -10.41 -21.13
C GLU A 5 2.96 -11.56 -20.17
N LYS A 6 3.28 -12.80 -20.57
CA LYS A 6 3.14 -13.99 -19.73
C LYS A 6 4.00 -13.94 -18.47
N ASP A 7 5.23 -13.43 -18.59
CA ASP A 7 6.12 -13.28 -17.44
C ASP A 7 5.57 -12.20 -16.48
N LEU A 8 4.94 -11.14 -17.01
CA LEU A 8 4.28 -10.12 -16.19
C LEU A 8 3.06 -10.69 -15.46
N GLU A 9 2.22 -11.47 -16.14
CA GLU A 9 1.06 -12.14 -15.52
C GLU A 9 1.47 -13.06 -14.37
N VAL A 10 2.48 -13.91 -14.58
CA VAL A 10 3.01 -14.81 -13.54
C VAL A 10 3.55 -14.03 -12.35
N ASN A 11 4.26 -12.92 -12.59
CA ASN A 11 4.79 -12.09 -11.51
C ASN A 11 3.68 -11.39 -10.72
N VAL A 12 2.60 -10.96 -11.37
CA VAL A 12 1.44 -10.37 -10.69
C VAL A 12 0.74 -11.41 -9.81
N LEU A 13 0.46 -12.61 -10.34
CA LEU A 13 -0.19 -13.68 -9.58
C LEU A 13 0.64 -14.10 -8.37
N LYS A 14 1.95 -14.31 -8.56
CA LYS A 14 2.87 -14.66 -7.49
C LYS A 14 2.94 -13.58 -6.41
N SER A 15 2.97 -12.32 -6.82
CA SER A 15 2.95 -11.18 -5.88
C SER A 15 1.63 -11.12 -5.11
N LEU A 16 0.49 -11.44 -5.74
CA LEU A 16 -0.81 -11.48 -5.07
C LEU A 16 -0.94 -12.64 -4.08
N GLU A 17 -0.33 -13.79 -4.36
CA GLU A 17 -0.27 -14.92 -3.42
C GLU A 17 0.62 -14.64 -2.21
N GLU A 18 1.71 -13.89 -2.38
CA GLU A 18 2.64 -13.54 -1.29
C GLU A 18 2.09 -12.44 -0.37
N VAL A 19 1.08 -11.70 -0.80
CA VAL A 19 0.51 -10.58 -0.03
C VAL A 19 -0.72 -11.04 0.77
N ASP A 20 -0.62 -10.92 2.09
CA ASP A 20 -1.75 -11.11 3.00
C ASP A 20 -2.93 -10.19 2.63
N ILE A 21 -4.14 -10.74 2.52
CA ILE A 21 -5.40 -10.02 2.24
C ILE A 21 -5.58 -8.82 3.19
N ILE A 22 -5.09 -8.94 4.43
CA ILE A 22 -5.12 -7.85 5.41
C ILE A 22 -4.29 -6.65 4.93
N LYS A 23 -3.11 -6.89 4.36
CA LYS A 23 -2.27 -5.83 3.80
C LYS A 23 -2.93 -5.18 2.58
N MET A 24 -3.55 -5.97 1.70
CA MET A 24 -4.31 -5.42 0.57
C MET A 24 -5.41 -4.48 1.05
N ARG A 25 -6.16 -4.87 2.09
CA ARG A 25 -7.21 -4.03 2.66
C ARG A 25 -6.68 -2.70 3.21
N TRP A 26 -5.50 -2.70 3.82
CA TRP A 26 -4.87 -1.47 4.31
C TRP A 26 -4.38 -0.56 3.19
N PHE A 27 -3.80 -1.11 2.13
CA PHE A 27 -3.46 -0.31 0.95
C PHE A 27 -4.70 0.26 0.27
N MET A 28 -5.78 -0.51 0.15
CA MET A 28 -7.05 -0.02 -0.39
C MET A 28 -7.65 1.09 0.47
N ASP A 29 -7.61 0.95 1.80
CA ASP A 29 -8.03 1.99 2.74
C ASP A 29 -7.18 3.26 2.61
N ALA A 30 -5.88 3.13 2.37
CA ALA A 30 -4.97 4.25 2.12
C ALA A 30 -5.34 4.99 0.82
N TYR A 31 -5.57 4.25 -0.26
CA TYR A 31 -5.96 4.85 -1.55
C TYR A 31 -7.32 5.54 -1.48
N GLN A 32 -8.29 4.98 -0.74
CA GLN A 32 -9.59 5.63 -0.51
C GLN A 32 -9.45 6.97 0.24
N LYS A 33 -8.43 7.10 1.08
CA LYS A 33 -8.10 8.35 1.79
C LYS A 33 -7.24 9.32 0.96
N GLY A 34 -6.97 9.00 -0.31
CA GLY A 34 -6.22 9.86 -1.24
C GLY A 34 -4.69 9.75 -1.14
N LEU A 35 -4.16 8.73 -0.48
CA LEU A 35 -2.71 8.52 -0.38
C LEU A 35 -2.14 8.01 -1.70
N ASN A 36 -0.95 8.49 -2.07
CA ASN A 36 -0.18 7.91 -3.17
C ASN A 36 0.56 6.62 -2.73
N GLY A 37 1.23 5.92 -3.65
CA GLY A 37 1.88 4.64 -3.34
C GLY A 37 2.96 4.72 -2.25
N VAL A 38 3.73 5.81 -2.20
CA VAL A 38 4.79 6.03 -1.19
C VAL A 38 4.16 6.30 0.18
N GLN A 39 3.17 7.18 0.21
CA GLN A 39 2.42 7.52 1.41
C GLN A 39 1.65 6.31 1.96
N ALA A 40 1.02 5.51 1.09
CA ALA A 40 0.30 4.31 1.46
C ALA A 40 1.24 3.26 2.06
N ALA A 41 2.42 3.04 1.45
CA ALA A 41 3.42 2.14 2.00
C ALA A 41 3.87 2.61 3.39
N TRP A 42 4.14 3.90 3.56
CA TRP A 42 4.49 4.46 4.85
C TRP A 42 3.37 4.30 5.88
N ALA A 43 2.12 4.61 5.52
CA ALA A 43 0.97 4.46 6.41
C ALA A 43 0.81 3.00 6.85
N VAL A 44 0.88 2.06 5.92
CA VAL A 44 0.83 0.63 6.20
C VAL A 44 1.99 0.21 7.11
N THR A 45 3.17 0.83 7.01
CA THR A 45 4.31 0.54 7.90
C THR A 45 4.18 1.15 9.29
N LYS A 46 3.63 2.36 9.40
CA LYS A 46 3.45 3.08 10.67
C LYS A 46 2.33 2.48 11.50
N TYR A 47 1.25 2.05 10.85
CA TYR A 47 0.04 1.55 11.49
C TYR A 47 -0.07 0.02 11.45
N ARG A 48 1.05 -0.74 11.34
CA ARG A 48 1.06 -2.22 11.29
C ARG A 48 0.32 -2.93 12.44
N GLY A 49 0.09 -2.25 13.57
CA GLY A 49 -0.70 -2.75 14.70
C GLY A 49 -2.16 -2.31 14.72
N HIS A 50 -2.52 -1.31 13.92
CA HIS A 50 -3.90 -0.84 13.80
C HIS A 50 -4.58 -1.57 12.64
N ARG A 51 -5.79 -2.07 12.86
CA ARG A 51 -6.57 -2.74 11.82
C ARG A 51 -7.07 -1.79 10.73
N LEU A 52 -6.98 -0.47 10.94
CA LEU A 52 -7.51 0.61 10.11
C LEU A 52 -6.53 1.79 10.13
N ILE A 53 -6.38 2.48 9.00
CA ILE A 53 -5.60 3.72 8.92
C ILE A 53 -6.44 4.86 9.51
N PRO A 54 -5.94 5.61 10.50
CA PRO A 54 -6.70 6.72 11.10
C PRO A 54 -7.01 7.83 10.10
N GLU A 55 -8.09 8.58 10.34
CA GLU A 55 -8.41 9.76 9.52
C GLU A 55 -7.37 10.89 9.67
N THR A 56 -6.58 10.88 10.75
CA THR A 56 -5.48 11.83 10.96
C THR A 56 -4.28 11.60 10.04
N ILE A 57 -4.31 10.56 9.19
CA ILE A 57 -3.17 10.13 8.38
C ILE A 57 -2.60 11.25 7.49
N LEU A 58 -3.43 12.10 6.91
CA LEU A 58 -2.97 13.20 6.06
C LEU A 58 -2.15 14.21 6.85
N ARG A 59 -2.61 14.55 8.06
CA ARG A 59 -1.85 15.41 9.00
C ARG A 59 -0.56 14.75 9.45
N ASP A 60 -0.60 13.44 9.68
CA ASP A 60 0.58 12.67 10.06
C ASP A 60 1.62 12.59 8.94
N LEU A 61 1.18 12.55 7.67
CA LEU A 61 2.04 12.61 6.49
C LEU A 61 2.70 13.98 6.32
N ASP A 62 1.95 15.07 6.47
CA ASP A 62 2.47 16.44 6.42
C ASP A 62 3.54 16.66 7.49
N ASN A 63 3.27 16.22 8.72
CA ASN A 63 4.25 16.28 9.83
C ASN A 63 5.51 15.44 9.55
N SER A 64 5.38 14.36 8.76
CA SER A 64 6.47 13.46 8.44
C SER A 64 7.22 13.85 7.17
N GLN A 65 6.77 14.90 6.47
CA GLN A 65 7.34 15.38 5.19
C GLN A 65 7.43 14.29 4.11
N ILE A 66 6.43 13.40 4.06
CA ILE A 66 6.37 12.32 3.08
C ILE A 66 5.49 12.74 1.91
N HIS A 67 6.15 13.13 0.82
CA HIS A 67 5.54 13.54 -0.45
C HIS A 67 5.47 12.36 -1.44
#